data_AF-A0A6N2AT14-F1
#
_entry.id   AF-A0A6N2AT14-F1
#
_cell.length_a   1.000
_cell.length_b   1.000
_cell.length_c   1.000
_cell.angle_alpha   90.00
_cell.angle_beta   90.00
_cell.angle_gamma   90.00
#
_symmetry.space_group_name_H-M   'P 1'
#
loop_
_entity.id
_entity.type
_entity.pdbx_description
1 polymer ?
#
loop_
_entity_poly.entity_id
_entity_poly.type
_entity_poly.pdbx_seq_one_letter_code
_entity_poly.pdbx_strand_id
1 'polypeptide(L)'
;MVANNAYQLDPDPLDLSVLTEQLTHRSRDIWIGNDNMILNTRKCDGKFWDLVNEHPIHPQFLDVIKLSGLYCVYRSRRPVIDRSLITALFERWRHETYTFHFRTGESTITL
;
A
#
# COMPACT_ATOMS: atom_id res chain seq x y z
N MET A 1 -17.24 45.29 7.40
CA MET A 1 -17.56 44.45 6.23
C MET A 1 -16.87 43.11 6.45
N VAL A 2 -17.64 42.11 6.88
CA VAL A 2 -17.13 40.75 7.19
C VAL A 2 -17.25 39.94 5.90
N ALA A 3 -16.12 39.67 5.26
CA ALA A 3 -16.08 38.82 4.07
C ALA A 3 -15.92 37.36 4.51
N ASN A 4 -17.02 36.62 4.36
CA ASN A 4 -17.14 35.19 4.07
C ASN A 4 -15.95 34.31 4.50
N ASN A 5 -16.10 33.65 5.64
CA ASN A 5 -15.44 32.37 5.89
C ASN A 5 -16.01 31.36 4.88
N ALA A 6 -15.39 31.30 3.69
CA ALA A 6 -15.51 30.14 2.83
C ALA A 6 -15.19 28.93 3.69
N TYR A 7 -16.08 27.93 3.70
CA TYR A 7 -15.81 26.63 4.28
C TYR A 7 -14.57 26.07 3.57
N GLN A 8 -13.41 26.33 4.15
CA GLN A 8 -12.18 25.66 3.80
C GLN A 8 -12.44 24.22 4.20
N LEU A 9 -12.82 23.41 3.19
CA LEU A 9 -12.95 21.97 3.34
C LEU A 9 -11.57 21.48 3.75
N ASP A 10 -11.36 21.34 5.04
CA ASP A 10 -10.22 20.67 5.62
C ASP A 10 -10.53 19.17 5.53
N PRO A 11 -9.89 18.41 4.63
CA PRO A 11 -10.08 16.98 4.47
C PRO A 11 -9.30 16.19 5.53
N ASP A 12 -8.57 16.86 6.43
CA ASP A 12 -8.11 16.23 7.65
C ASP A 12 -9.33 15.88 8.55
N PRO A 13 -9.24 14.78 9.31
CA PRO A 13 -10.32 14.41 10.21
C PRO A 13 -10.54 15.52 11.23
N LEU A 14 -11.82 15.82 11.49
CA LEU A 14 -12.24 16.75 12.55
C LEU A 14 -11.67 16.38 13.92
N ASP A 15 -11.35 15.09 14.12
CA ASP A 15 -10.74 14.54 15.31
C ASP A 15 -9.43 13.82 14.98
N LEU A 16 -8.30 14.44 15.35
CA LEU A 16 -6.96 13.90 15.17
C LEU A 16 -6.66 12.69 16.08
N SER A 17 -7.45 12.45 17.12
CA SER A 17 -7.27 11.29 18.01
C SER A 17 -7.60 9.96 17.32
N VAL A 18 -8.42 10.00 16.27
CA VAL A 18 -8.80 8.82 15.47
C VAL A 18 -7.66 8.37 14.57
N LEU A 19 -6.84 9.31 14.08
CA LEU A 19 -5.69 9.01 13.22
C LEU A 19 -4.37 9.23 13.98
N THR A 20 -4.09 8.31 14.91
CA THR A 20 -2.92 8.37 15.80
C THR A 20 -1.57 8.45 15.09
N GLU A 21 -1.50 7.97 13.84
CA GLU A 21 -0.31 7.99 12.99
C GLU A 21 -0.39 9.02 11.85
N GLN A 22 -1.37 9.93 11.84
CA GLN A 22 -1.54 10.89 10.72
C GLN A 22 -0.28 11.73 10.48
N LEU A 23 0.44 12.07 11.56
CA LEU A 23 1.67 12.88 11.48
C LEU A 23 2.81 12.18 10.74
N THR A 24 2.82 10.84 10.74
CA THR A 24 3.79 9.98 10.04
C THR A 24 3.19 9.35 8.77
N HIS A 25 1.90 9.58 8.51
CA HIS A 25 1.16 8.98 7.42
C HIS A 25 1.30 9.78 6.13
N ARG A 26 1.32 9.06 5.00
CA ARG A 26 1.53 9.64 3.66
C ARG A 26 0.45 10.62 3.20
N SER A 27 -0.75 10.59 3.77
CA SER A 27 -1.80 11.57 3.45
C SER A 27 -1.36 12.99 3.81
N ARG A 28 -0.53 13.13 4.85
CA ARG A 28 0.01 14.42 5.27
C ARG A 28 0.95 15.04 4.24
N ASP A 29 1.78 14.25 3.60
CA ASP A 29 2.70 14.74 2.57
C ASP A 29 1.96 15.18 1.30
N ILE A 30 0.95 14.42 0.89
CA ILE A 30 0.02 14.80 -0.18
C ILE A 30 -0.69 16.11 0.18
N TRP A 31 -1.08 16.27 1.45
CA TRP A 31 -1.78 17.44 1.96
C TRP A 31 -0.93 18.72 1.92
N ILE A 32 0.35 18.63 2.26
CA ILE A 32 1.28 19.78 2.27
C ILE A 32 1.84 20.07 0.87
N GLY A 33 1.44 19.28 -0.15
CA GLY A 33 1.86 19.47 -1.53
C GLY A 33 3.30 19.02 -1.80
N ASN A 34 3.80 18.05 -1.02
CA ASN A 34 5.11 17.44 -1.25
C ASN A 34 4.98 16.34 -2.33
N ASP A 35 5.37 16.68 -3.56
CA ASP A 35 5.23 15.84 -4.76
C ASP A 35 6.42 14.89 -5.00
N ASN A 36 7.56 15.10 -4.33
CA ASN A 36 8.77 14.27 -4.42
C ASN A 36 8.68 12.94 -3.67
N MET A 37 7.49 12.32 -3.61
CA MET A 37 7.26 11.13 -2.81
C MET A 37 7.56 9.83 -3.56
N ILE A 38 8.56 9.08 -3.07
CA ILE A 38 8.70 7.66 -3.38
C ILE A 38 7.57 6.89 -2.68
N LEU A 39 6.84 6.07 -3.44
CA LEU A 39 5.82 5.17 -2.89
C LEU A 39 6.40 4.26 -1.81
N ASN A 40 6.02 4.54 -0.56
CA ASN A 40 6.35 3.71 0.58
C ASN A 40 5.38 2.55 0.72
N THR A 41 5.73 1.39 0.16
CA THR A 41 4.97 0.16 0.37
C THR A 41 5.17 -0.29 1.82
N ARG A 42 4.15 -0.07 2.66
CA ARG A 42 4.10 -0.64 4.01
C ARG A 42 3.80 -2.12 3.88
N LYS A 43 4.66 -2.97 4.45
CA LYS A 43 4.38 -4.39 4.60
C LYS A 43 4.10 -4.66 6.08
N CYS A 44 3.00 -5.34 6.36
CA CYS A 44 2.66 -5.77 7.72
C CYS A 44 3.46 -7.01 8.17
N ASP A 45 4.36 -7.53 7.33
CA ASP A 45 5.19 -8.69 7.63
C ASP A 45 6.32 -8.39 8.63
N GLY A 46 6.70 -7.12 8.81
CA GLY A 46 7.75 -6.72 9.75
C GLY A 46 9.05 -7.51 9.53
N LYS A 47 9.47 -8.24 10.57
CA LYS A 47 10.63 -9.16 10.57
C LYS A 47 10.24 -10.64 10.45
N PHE A 48 8.97 -10.96 10.22
CA PHE A 48 8.46 -12.33 10.21
C PHE A 48 9.26 -13.24 9.27
N TRP A 49 9.47 -12.80 8.03
CA TRP A 49 10.19 -13.60 7.04
C TRP A 49 11.68 -13.72 7.34
N ASP A 50 12.28 -12.70 7.97
CA ASP A 50 13.67 -12.75 8.39
C ASP A 50 13.84 -13.85 9.47
N LEU A 51 12.92 -13.90 10.44
CA LEU A 51 12.86 -14.94 11.47
C LEU A 51 12.62 -16.34 10.89
N VAL A 52 11.71 -16.49 9.94
CA VAL A 52 11.42 -17.77 9.27
C VAL A 52 12.62 -18.28 8.46
N ASN A 53 13.43 -17.38 7.91
CA ASN A 53 14.66 -17.75 7.20
C ASN A 53 15.77 -18.20 8.16
N GLU A 54 15.91 -17.55 9.31
CA GLU A 54 16.87 -17.92 10.35
C GLU A 54 16.46 -19.21 11.08
N HIS A 55 15.16 -19.38 11.32
CA HIS A 55 14.58 -20.47 12.10
C HIS A 55 13.43 -21.12 11.30
N PRO A 56 13.72 -22.17 10.51
CA PRO A 56 12.70 -22.85 9.73
C PRO A 56 11.55 -23.36 10.59
N ILE A 57 10.32 -23.20 10.09
CA ILE A 57 9.10 -23.63 10.80
C ILE A 57 9.12 -25.15 10.99
N HIS A 58 8.83 -25.59 12.22
CA HIS A 58 8.77 -27.01 12.56
C HIS A 58 7.72 -27.76 11.69
N PRO A 59 7.99 -29.01 11.26
CA PRO A 59 7.10 -29.75 10.34
C PRO A 59 5.65 -29.84 10.80
N GLN A 60 5.41 -30.03 12.09
CA GLN A 60 4.04 -30.11 12.65
C GLN A 60 3.25 -28.80 12.42
N PHE A 61 3.90 -27.64 12.51
CA PHE A 61 3.26 -26.35 12.21
C PHE A 61 3.03 -26.17 10.71
N LEU A 62 3.92 -26.71 9.86
CA LEU A 62 3.70 -26.72 8.41
C LEU A 62 2.45 -27.53 8.04
N ASP A 63 2.19 -28.64 8.73
CA ASP A 63 0.99 -29.44 8.48
C ASP A 63 -0.29 -28.69 8.89
N VAL A 64 -0.26 -27.93 9.99
CA VAL A 64 -1.37 -27.03 10.36
C VAL A 64 -1.57 -25.94 9.29
N ILE A 65 -0.51 -25.35 8.77
CA ILE A 65 -0.57 -24.34 7.69
C ILE A 65 -1.14 -24.93 6.39
N LYS A 66 -0.84 -26.20 6.08
CA LYS A 66 -1.46 -26.92 4.96
C LYS A 66 -2.94 -27.15 5.19
N LEU A 67 -3.32 -27.62 6.37
CA LEU A 67 -4.72 -27.86 6.73
C LEU A 67 -5.57 -26.58 6.70
N SER A 68 -4.99 -25.42 7.02
CA SER A 68 -5.68 -24.14 6.91
C SER A 68 -5.77 -23.59 5.48
N GLY A 69 -5.18 -24.26 4.49
CA GLY A 69 -5.11 -23.77 3.11
C GLY A 69 -4.14 -22.61 2.88
N LEU A 70 -3.39 -22.19 3.91
CA LEU A 70 -2.47 -21.06 3.85
C LEU A 70 -1.07 -21.44 3.36
N TYR A 71 -0.86 -22.70 2.97
CA TYR A 71 0.44 -23.17 2.50
C TYR A 71 0.95 -22.43 1.26
N CYS A 72 0.06 -21.97 0.37
CA CYS A 72 0.44 -21.15 -0.77
C CYS A 72 0.99 -19.78 -0.32
N VAL A 73 0.40 -19.16 0.69
CA VAL A 73 0.86 -17.90 1.28
C VAL A 73 2.22 -18.09 1.93
N TYR A 74 2.37 -19.16 2.72
CA TYR A 74 3.66 -19.53 3.32
C TYR A 74 4.75 -19.73 2.25
N ARG A 75 4.44 -20.49 1.19
CA ARG A 75 5.38 -20.78 0.09
C ARG A 75 5.73 -19.56 -0.73
N SER A 76 4.84 -18.57 -0.81
CA SER A 76 5.05 -17.32 -1.54
C SER A 76 6.11 -16.42 -0.88
N ARG A 77 6.54 -16.75 0.35
CA ARG A 77 7.57 -16.03 1.12
C ARG A 77 7.30 -14.53 1.15
N ARG A 78 8.38 -13.74 1.04
CA ARG A 78 8.38 -12.29 0.97
C ARG A 78 8.46 -11.85 -0.50
N PRO A 79 7.33 -11.61 -1.20
CA PRO A 79 7.38 -11.13 -2.56
C PRO A 79 8.09 -9.78 -2.62
N VAL A 80 9.03 -9.63 -3.55
CA VAL A 80 9.64 -8.34 -3.86
C VAL A 80 8.58 -7.52 -4.58
N ILE A 81 8.20 -6.40 -3.97
CA ILE A 81 7.27 -5.47 -4.59
C ILE A 81 8.11 -4.45 -5.32
N ASP A 82 8.07 -4.49 -6.66
CA ASP A 82 8.78 -3.52 -7.48
C ASP A 82 8.07 -2.16 -7.40
N ARG A 83 8.66 -1.28 -6.60
CA ARG A 83 8.15 0.08 -6.38
C ARG A 83 8.18 0.91 -7.65
N SER A 84 9.21 0.74 -8.48
CA SER A 84 9.34 1.47 -9.73
C SER A 84 8.25 1.06 -10.72
N LEU A 85 7.94 -0.23 -10.77
CA LEU A 85 6.82 -0.76 -11.55
C LEU A 85 5.49 -0.21 -11.05
N ILE A 86 5.22 -0.26 -9.74
CA ILE A 86 3.97 0.27 -9.17
C ILE A 86 3.83 1.76 -9.45
N THR A 87 4.87 2.56 -9.24
CA THR A 87 4.84 3.99 -9.53
C THR A 87 4.56 4.23 -11.02
N ALA A 88 5.25 3.52 -11.92
CA ALA A 88 5.02 3.64 -13.36
C ALA A 88 3.59 3.24 -13.77
N LEU A 89 2.98 2.28 -13.08
CA LEU A 89 1.57 1.92 -13.28
C LEU A 89 0.66 3.07 -12.84
N PHE A 90 0.87 3.62 -11.65
CA PHE A 90 0.09 4.76 -11.14
C PHE A 90 0.20 5.99 -12.04
N GLU A 91 1.41 6.33 -12.52
CA GLU A 91 1.63 7.45 -13.43
C GLU A 91 0.95 7.27 -14.79
N ARG A 92 0.74 6.02 -15.23
CA ARG A 92 0.11 5.68 -16.52
C ARG A 92 -1.38 5.34 -16.39
N TRP A 93 -1.92 5.38 -15.18
CA TRP A 93 -3.32 5.09 -14.90
C TRP A 93 -4.21 6.21 -15.46
N ARG A 94 -5.22 5.85 -16.25
CA ARG A 94 -6.33 6.74 -16.63
C ARG A 94 -7.57 6.42 -15.79
N HIS A 95 -7.95 7.36 -14.93
CA HIS A 95 -9.04 7.13 -13.97
C HIS A 95 -10.41 7.01 -14.64
N GLU A 96 -10.55 7.60 -15.82
CA GLU A 96 -11.80 7.61 -16.60
C GLU A 96 -12.14 6.24 -17.19
N THR A 97 -11.12 5.47 -17.59
CA THR A 97 -11.28 4.18 -18.29
C THR A 97 -10.81 2.99 -17.46
N TYR A 98 -10.16 3.22 -16.31
CA TYR A 98 -9.55 2.19 -15.47
C TYR A 98 -8.53 1.34 -16.25
N THR A 99 -7.83 1.95 -17.20
CA THR A 99 -6.84 1.31 -18.07
C THR A 99 -5.44 1.88 -17.87
N PHE A 100 -4.43 1.02 -18.03
CA PHE A 100 -3.03 1.38 -18.16
C PHE A 100 -2.61 1.38 -19.63
N HIS A 101 -1.91 2.42 -20.07
CA HIS A 101 -1.31 2.45 -21.41
C HIS A 101 0.18 2.11 -21.35
N PHE A 102 0.53 0.96 -21.92
CA PHE A 102 1.91 0.52 -22.14
C PHE A 102 2.30 0.70 -23.61
N ARG A 103 3.60 0.66 -23.90
CA ARG A 103 4.08 0.64 -25.30
C ARG A 103 3.59 -0.58 -26.07
N THR A 104 3.29 -1.66 -25.36
CA THR A 104 2.85 -2.95 -25.90
C THR A 104 1.33 -3.11 -25.98
N GLY A 105 0.55 -2.12 -25.52
CA GLY A 105 -0.91 -2.17 -25.53
C GLY A 105 -1.56 -1.63 -24.25
N GLU A 106 -2.84 -1.89 -24.11
CA GLU A 106 -3.65 -1.46 -22.96
C GLU A 106 -3.92 -2.63 -22.02
N SER A 107 -3.91 -2.36 -20.72
CA SER A 107 -4.30 -3.35 -19.70
C SER A 107 -5.41 -2.77 -18.84
N THR A 108 -6.45 -3.57 -18.59
CA THR A 108 -7.55 -3.22 -17.67
C THR A 108 -7.40 -4.04 -16.40
N ILE A 109 -7.64 -3.45 -15.23
CA ILE A 109 -7.73 -4.22 -13.97
C ILE A 109 -9.11 -4.87 -13.94
N THR A 110 -9.14 -6.20 -13.83
CA THR A 110 -10.36 -6.97 -13.55
C THR A 110 -10.32 -7.46 -12.10
N LEU A 111 -11.44 -7.35 -11.39
CA LEU A 111 -11.64 -7.83 -10.01
C LEU A 111 -12.01 -9.31 -9.96
#